data_AF-A0A1G0IYE0-F1
#
_entry.id   AF-A0A1G0IYE0-F1
#
_cell.length_a   1.000
_cell.length_b   1.000
_cell.length_c   1.000
_cell.angle_alpha   90.00
_cell.angle_beta   90.00
_cell.angle_gamma   90.00
#
_symmetry.space_group_name_H-M   'P 1'
#
loop_
_entity.id
_entity.type
_entity.pdbx_description
1 polymer ?
#
loop_
_entity_poly.entity_id
_entity_poly.type
_entity_poly.pdbx_seq_one_letter_code
_entity_poly.pdbx_strand_id
1 'polypeptide(L)'
;MTEQPSLQKLTWDSCRERVYAVSAPLATIIDALSPGEDMPLWQVSYPYGAEVDDGQFYYPHENKLALLTDAHLPKELKADFSYAGLETPAGVMLRNSIELFIETPDRVIPHAVFMPGDVFALWKWLDPQAVVHPTPLMCGTAGARSIFMLPNISDLAAHKKLRQDFNVRQSPPKQLMDQWSLFTALAKHSAAAATWRAEAILFPGIWLKRIKTDAAFQSLYIHFLERAWQGSAYWRNKVFYDFLFSCVQQNRNLKPNPYLVDTVKHLITIAIGAVPGFGIAMDNMAAPVDFIQQAYVESYGLKKYAPTLLCPAYFAAARDNQPVYYSLQYPTTLEFSPRSRKLSNILADLAELKHILDVFLHEVGRRKLKVQHGVMTRVANEVKFDFFHNKQDRYGDIALTRHMPEGDARLLAQAAKHFADTGTFVRGCVRIA
;
A
#
# COMPACT_ATOMS: atom_id res chain seq x y z
N MET A 1 -7.18 -28.13 5.64
CA MET A 1 -7.79 -27.28 6.69
C MET A 1 -7.34 -25.87 6.42
N THR A 2 -8.27 -24.93 6.22
CA THR A 2 -7.97 -23.50 6.13
C THR A 2 -7.56 -23.02 7.53
N GLU A 3 -6.37 -22.44 7.68
CA GLU A 3 -6.00 -21.80 8.94
C GLU A 3 -6.92 -20.59 9.19
N GLN A 4 -7.33 -20.44 10.45
CA GLN A 4 -8.36 -19.51 10.88
C GLN A 4 -7.73 -18.28 11.56
N PRO A 5 -8.39 -17.11 11.54
CA PRO A 5 -7.87 -15.94 12.23
C PRO A 5 -7.73 -16.24 13.73
N SER A 6 -6.63 -15.83 14.34
CA SER A 6 -6.29 -16.18 15.72
C SER A 6 -5.82 -14.98 16.52
N LEU A 7 -6.13 -14.99 17.82
CA LEU A 7 -5.72 -13.98 18.79
C LEU A 7 -5.09 -14.68 19.99
N GLN A 8 -3.90 -14.24 20.39
CA GLN A 8 -3.16 -14.82 21.51
C GLN A 8 -2.60 -13.74 22.41
N LYS A 9 -2.86 -13.86 23.72
CA LYS A 9 -2.23 -13.03 24.74
C LYS A 9 -0.82 -13.56 25.04
N LEU A 10 0.16 -12.67 25.10
CA LEU A 10 1.58 -12.96 25.19
C LEU A 10 2.26 -12.13 26.28
N THR A 11 3.33 -12.68 26.86
CA THR A 11 4.33 -11.91 27.62
C THR A 11 5.43 -11.44 26.67
N TRP A 12 6.20 -10.43 27.09
CA TRP A 12 7.33 -9.96 26.30
C TRP A 12 8.32 -11.08 25.98
N ASP A 13 8.72 -11.87 26.98
CA ASP A 13 9.66 -12.99 26.81
C ASP A 13 9.21 -13.98 25.72
N SER A 14 7.90 -14.21 25.60
CA SER A 14 7.34 -15.14 24.61
C SER A 14 7.37 -14.62 23.17
N CYS A 15 7.40 -13.29 22.97
CA CYS A 15 7.40 -12.67 21.64
C CYS A 15 8.66 -11.89 21.28
N ARG A 16 9.58 -11.71 22.24
CA ARG A 16 10.81 -10.91 22.13
C ARG A 16 11.58 -11.20 20.85
N GLU A 17 11.90 -12.47 20.59
CA GLU A 17 12.71 -12.88 19.44
C GLU A 17 12.05 -12.55 18.10
N ARG A 18 10.71 -12.58 18.04
CA ARG A 18 9.97 -12.23 16.81
C ARG A 18 9.98 -10.73 16.56
N VAL A 19 9.87 -9.91 17.61
CA VAL A 19 10.03 -8.46 17.48
C VAL A 19 11.48 -8.10 17.14
N TYR A 20 12.45 -8.79 17.73
CA TYR A 20 13.88 -8.60 17.44
C TYR A 20 14.20 -8.88 15.97
N ALA A 21 13.64 -9.96 15.40
CA ALA A 21 13.84 -10.35 14.01
C ALA A 21 13.38 -9.29 13.00
N VAL A 22 12.38 -8.48 13.35
CA VAL A 22 11.81 -7.45 12.45
C VAL A 22 12.23 -6.03 12.83
N SER A 23 12.60 -5.79 14.08
CA SER A 23 13.01 -4.48 14.59
C SER A 23 13.85 -4.62 15.86
N ALA A 24 15.14 -4.91 15.67
CA ALA A 24 16.11 -4.98 16.77
C ALA A 24 16.17 -3.71 17.64
N PRO A 25 16.07 -2.47 17.09
CA PRO A 25 16.03 -1.27 17.91
C PRO A 25 14.82 -1.22 18.85
N LEU A 26 13.63 -1.57 18.37
CA LEU A 26 12.42 -1.60 19.19
C LEU A 26 12.52 -2.66 20.28
N ALA A 27 12.96 -3.87 19.92
CA ALA A 27 13.12 -4.96 20.89
C ALA A 27 14.11 -4.59 22.01
N THR A 28 15.25 -4.01 21.66
CA THR A 28 16.27 -3.57 22.63
C THR A 28 15.72 -2.53 23.61
N ILE A 29 14.89 -1.60 23.11
CA ILE A 29 14.24 -0.60 23.97
C ILE A 29 13.26 -1.26 24.93
N ILE A 30 12.46 -2.23 24.46
CA ILE A 30 11.49 -2.94 25.31
C ILE A 30 12.20 -3.83 26.33
N ASP A 31 13.33 -4.47 25.97
CA ASP A 31 14.13 -5.27 26.91
C ASP A 31 14.63 -4.47 28.11
N ALA A 32 15.06 -3.23 27.86
CA ALA A 32 15.52 -2.34 28.91
C ALA A 32 14.41 -1.98 29.92
N LEU A 33 13.13 -2.10 29.52
CA LEU A 33 11.99 -1.93 30.42
C LEU A 33 11.74 -3.17 31.28
N SER A 34 12.20 -4.35 30.84
CA SER A 34 11.97 -5.65 31.50
C SER A 34 10.51 -5.83 31.93
N PRO A 35 9.54 -5.73 30.99
CA PRO A 35 8.11 -5.74 31.31
C PRO A 35 7.68 -7.06 31.95
N GLY A 36 6.95 -6.96 33.07
CA GLY A 36 6.39 -8.11 33.77
C GLY A 36 5.10 -8.65 33.13
N GLU A 37 4.49 -9.64 33.78
CA GLU A 37 3.20 -10.22 33.35
C GLU A 37 2.03 -9.22 33.38
N ASP A 38 2.17 -8.12 34.12
CA ASP A 38 1.20 -7.02 34.20
C ASP A 38 1.17 -6.15 32.93
N MET A 39 2.12 -6.33 32.02
CA MET A 39 2.23 -5.62 30.75
C MET A 39 2.13 -6.57 29.55
N PRO A 40 0.96 -7.21 29.36
CA PRO A 40 0.80 -8.16 28.29
C PRO A 40 0.84 -7.49 26.92
N LEU A 41 0.98 -8.33 25.90
CA LEU A 41 0.86 -8.00 24.49
C LEU A 41 -0.15 -8.94 23.86
N TRP A 42 -0.74 -8.55 22.74
CA TRP A 42 -1.66 -9.42 22.00
C TRP A 42 -1.16 -9.62 20.59
N GLN A 43 -0.97 -10.87 20.19
CA GLN A 43 -0.72 -11.21 18.81
C GLN A 43 -2.03 -11.47 18.08
N VAL A 44 -2.20 -10.80 16.95
CA VAL A 44 -3.24 -11.09 15.97
C VAL A 44 -2.64 -11.78 14.75
N SER A 45 -3.41 -12.70 14.16
CA SER A 45 -3.09 -13.33 12.89
C SER A 45 -4.32 -13.37 12.00
N TYR A 46 -4.14 -12.93 10.76
CA TYR A 46 -5.21 -12.84 9.76
C TYR A 46 -4.82 -13.60 8.49
N PRO A 47 -5.70 -14.46 7.95
CA PRO A 47 -5.45 -15.12 6.67
C PRO A 47 -5.50 -14.10 5.53
N TYR A 48 -4.94 -14.48 4.37
CA TYR A 48 -4.93 -13.61 3.18
C TYR A 48 -6.33 -13.11 2.80
N GLY A 49 -6.45 -11.79 2.59
CA GLY A 49 -7.68 -11.12 2.18
C GLY A 49 -8.74 -11.02 3.29
N ALA A 50 -8.39 -11.28 4.55
CA ALA A 50 -9.24 -10.92 5.67
C ALA A 50 -9.35 -9.40 5.81
N GLU A 51 -10.56 -8.91 6.06
CA GLU A 51 -10.84 -7.51 6.38
C GLU A 51 -10.44 -7.24 7.83
N VAL A 52 -9.41 -6.44 8.02
CA VAL A 52 -8.86 -6.12 9.35
C VAL A 52 -9.54 -4.89 9.93
N ASP A 53 -9.94 -3.96 9.06
CA ASP A 53 -10.60 -2.71 9.43
C ASP A 53 -11.53 -2.27 8.29
N ASP A 54 -12.77 -1.88 8.59
CA ASP A 54 -13.74 -1.31 7.61
C ASP A 54 -14.16 0.12 7.98
N GLY A 55 -13.28 0.84 8.67
CA GLY A 55 -13.59 2.00 9.50
C GLY A 55 -13.78 1.59 10.98
N GLN A 56 -13.87 0.29 11.25
CA GLN A 56 -13.83 -0.31 12.57
C GLN A 56 -12.88 -1.52 12.61
N PHE A 57 -12.04 -1.59 13.62
CA PHE A 57 -11.03 -2.65 13.75
C PHE A 57 -11.62 -3.98 14.24
N TYR A 58 -11.29 -5.06 13.54
CA TYR A 58 -11.76 -6.41 13.84
C TYR A 58 -10.71 -7.26 14.57
N TYR A 59 -11.12 -7.83 15.70
CA TYR A 59 -10.33 -8.79 16.47
C TYR A 59 -10.67 -10.22 16.05
N PRO A 60 -9.67 -11.10 15.89
CA PRO A 60 -9.91 -12.53 15.75
C PRO A 60 -10.52 -13.14 17.02
N HIS A 61 -11.61 -13.89 16.88
CA HIS A 61 -12.23 -14.63 17.97
C HIS A 61 -12.99 -15.85 17.45
N GLU A 62 -12.73 -17.03 18.02
CA GLU A 62 -13.37 -18.29 17.63
C GLU A 62 -13.44 -18.50 16.12
N ASN A 63 -12.32 -18.21 15.43
CA ASN A 63 -12.17 -18.35 13.97
C ASN A 63 -13.00 -17.39 13.12
N LYS A 64 -13.54 -16.36 13.75
CA LYS A 64 -14.26 -15.25 13.11
C LYS A 64 -13.59 -13.93 13.46
N LEU A 65 -14.08 -12.88 12.84
CA LEU A 65 -13.70 -11.50 13.09
C LEU A 65 -14.84 -10.84 13.85
N ALA A 66 -14.50 -10.14 14.93
CA ALA A 66 -15.47 -9.51 15.83
C ALA A 66 -14.99 -8.11 16.22
N LEU A 67 -15.93 -7.18 16.31
CA LEU A 67 -15.68 -5.82 16.82
C LEU A 67 -15.46 -5.86 18.33
N LEU A 68 -14.74 -4.88 18.88
CA LEU A 68 -14.50 -4.79 20.34
C LEU A 68 -15.81 -4.76 21.16
N THR A 69 -16.90 -4.27 20.56
CA THR A 69 -18.24 -4.21 21.14
C THR A 69 -18.97 -5.55 21.21
N ASP A 70 -18.50 -6.59 20.51
CA ASP A 70 -19.13 -7.92 20.50
C ASP A 70 -19.17 -8.50 21.91
N ALA A 71 -20.35 -8.91 22.37
CA ALA A 71 -20.59 -9.43 23.72
C ALA A 71 -19.74 -10.67 24.06
N HIS A 72 -19.38 -11.47 23.06
CA HIS A 72 -18.65 -12.74 23.23
C HIS A 72 -17.14 -12.54 23.42
N LEU A 73 -16.59 -11.37 23.06
CA LEU A 73 -15.18 -11.10 23.28
C LEU A 73 -14.82 -11.10 24.79
N PRO A 74 -13.64 -11.66 25.17
CA PRO A 74 -13.19 -11.68 26.54
C PRO A 74 -13.19 -10.28 27.19
N LYS A 75 -13.66 -10.18 28.43
CA LYS A 75 -13.69 -8.91 29.18
C LYS A 75 -12.32 -8.27 29.30
N GLU A 76 -11.29 -9.09 29.44
CA GLU A 76 -9.90 -8.65 29.50
C GLU A 76 -9.45 -7.95 28.22
N LEU A 77 -9.74 -8.54 27.05
CA LEU A 77 -9.46 -7.93 25.75
C LEU A 77 -10.12 -6.55 25.61
N LYS A 78 -11.39 -6.45 26.03
CA LYS A 78 -12.15 -5.20 26.03
C LYS A 78 -11.50 -4.15 26.94
N ALA A 79 -11.02 -4.55 28.12
CA ALA A 79 -10.33 -3.65 29.03
C ALA A 79 -9.01 -3.17 28.43
N ASP A 80 -8.19 -4.09 27.90
CA ASP A 80 -6.87 -3.81 27.32
C ASP A 80 -6.94 -2.83 26.14
N PHE A 81 -7.99 -2.91 25.31
CA PHE A 81 -8.16 -2.08 24.12
C PHE A 81 -9.27 -1.03 24.24
N SER A 82 -9.81 -0.82 25.43
CA SER A 82 -10.83 0.22 25.70
C SER A 82 -10.38 1.63 25.28
N TYR A 83 -9.07 1.90 25.32
CA TYR A 83 -8.49 3.17 24.87
C TYR A 83 -8.73 3.42 23.38
N ALA A 84 -8.68 2.37 22.54
CA ALA A 84 -8.83 2.44 21.09
C ALA A 84 -10.30 2.49 20.67
N GLY A 85 -11.18 1.85 21.45
CA GLY A 85 -12.59 1.74 21.11
C GLY A 85 -12.78 0.90 19.85
N LEU A 86 -13.38 1.48 18.81
CA LEU A 86 -13.58 0.83 17.51
C LEU A 86 -12.44 1.08 16.53
N GLU A 87 -11.46 1.91 16.88
CA GLU A 87 -10.35 2.23 15.98
C GLU A 87 -9.22 1.20 16.06
N THR A 88 -8.33 1.21 15.06
CA THR A 88 -7.12 0.38 15.05
C THR A 88 -6.23 0.69 16.29
N PRO A 89 -5.94 -0.31 17.15
CA PRO A 89 -5.00 -0.14 18.27
C PRO A 89 -3.56 -0.02 17.78
N ALA A 90 -2.70 0.62 18.58
CA ALA A 90 -1.27 0.71 18.27
C ALA A 90 -0.63 -0.68 18.24
N GLY A 91 0.26 -0.90 17.29
CA GLY A 91 0.92 -2.20 17.15
C GLY A 91 2.17 -2.17 16.29
N VAL A 92 2.82 -3.32 16.18
CA VAL A 92 3.97 -3.58 15.31
C VAL A 92 3.72 -4.82 14.46
N MET A 93 4.01 -4.70 13.16
CA MET A 93 3.90 -5.82 12.22
C MET A 93 5.04 -6.83 12.44
N LEU A 94 4.70 -8.13 12.44
CA LEU A 94 5.65 -9.23 12.59
C LEU A 94 5.87 -10.02 11.30
N ARG A 95 4.82 -10.23 10.50
CA ARG A 95 4.88 -11.11 9.34
C ARG A 95 3.97 -10.62 8.23
N ASN A 96 4.46 -10.75 6.99
CA ASN A 96 3.78 -10.33 5.77
C ASN A 96 3.31 -8.86 5.90
N SER A 97 2.19 -8.48 5.27
CA SER A 97 1.74 -7.10 5.27
C SER A 97 0.25 -6.91 5.51
N ILE A 98 -0.11 -5.68 5.87
CA ILE A 98 -1.47 -5.16 5.87
C ILE A 98 -1.50 -3.92 4.96
N GLU A 99 -2.46 -3.86 4.05
CA GLU A 99 -2.72 -2.64 3.27
C GLU A 99 -3.83 -1.83 3.96
N LEU A 100 -3.58 -0.54 4.18
CA LEU A 100 -4.62 0.45 4.46
C LEU A 100 -5.00 1.18 3.18
N PHE A 101 -6.29 1.38 2.97
CA PHE A 101 -6.83 2.01 1.77
C PHE A 101 -8.10 2.80 2.06
N ILE A 102 -8.47 3.68 1.14
CA ILE A 102 -9.77 4.34 1.10
C ILE A 102 -10.58 3.71 -0.02
N GLU A 103 -11.81 3.31 0.25
CA GLU A 103 -12.71 2.75 -0.74
C GLU A 103 -13.87 3.72 -1.04
N THR A 104 -14.09 3.96 -2.32
CA THR A 104 -15.29 4.62 -2.85
C THR A 104 -16.00 3.65 -3.79
N PRO A 105 -17.27 3.90 -4.17
CA PRO A 105 -17.97 3.00 -5.09
C PRO A 105 -17.25 2.75 -6.43
N ASP A 106 -16.37 3.66 -6.85
CA ASP A 106 -15.64 3.61 -8.11
C ASP A 106 -14.13 3.35 -7.96
N ARG A 107 -13.55 3.35 -6.74
CA ARG A 107 -12.09 3.27 -6.54
C ARG A 107 -11.69 2.60 -5.24
N VAL A 108 -10.51 1.99 -5.29
CA VAL A 108 -9.73 1.63 -4.11
C VAL A 108 -8.40 2.37 -4.19
N ILE A 109 -8.15 3.23 -3.20
CA ILE A 109 -6.98 4.08 -3.14
C ILE A 109 -6.05 3.56 -2.05
N PRO A 110 -4.95 2.87 -2.40
CA PRO A 110 -3.97 2.43 -1.41
C PRO A 110 -3.37 3.64 -0.71
N HIS A 111 -3.47 3.68 0.61
CA HIS A 111 -2.96 4.77 1.43
C HIS A 111 -1.62 4.40 2.06
N ALA A 112 -1.53 3.20 2.63
CA ALA A 112 -0.31 2.69 3.24
C ALA A 112 -0.21 1.16 3.15
N VAL A 113 1.02 0.66 3.21
CA VAL A 113 1.31 -0.77 3.40
C VAL A 113 2.22 -0.90 4.60
N PHE A 114 1.77 -1.62 5.63
CA PHE A 114 2.60 -1.92 6.79
C PHE A 114 3.33 -3.24 6.56
N MET A 115 4.65 -3.18 6.63
CA MET A 115 5.58 -4.29 6.46
C MET A 115 6.15 -4.72 7.82
N PRO A 116 6.77 -5.91 7.95
CA PRO A 116 7.33 -6.34 9.22
C PRO A 116 8.31 -5.31 9.79
N GLY A 117 8.15 -5.01 11.08
CA GLY A 117 8.93 -3.99 11.80
C GLY A 117 8.29 -2.60 11.80
N ASP A 118 7.30 -2.34 10.96
CA ASP A 118 6.55 -1.09 10.98
C ASP A 118 5.66 -1.02 12.23
N VAL A 119 5.70 0.14 12.88
CA VAL A 119 4.82 0.49 14.00
C VAL A 119 3.68 1.34 13.47
N PHE A 120 2.44 0.97 13.78
CA PHE A 120 1.24 1.58 13.21
C PHE A 120 0.30 2.14 14.27
N ALA A 121 -0.67 2.93 13.79
CA ALA A 121 -1.72 3.58 14.59
C ALA A 121 -1.21 4.43 15.76
N LEU A 122 -0.05 5.07 15.63
CA LEU A 122 0.55 5.88 16.70
C LEU A 122 -0.01 7.31 16.82
N TRP A 123 -0.46 7.92 15.72
CA TRP A 123 -0.68 9.38 15.65
C TRP A 123 -1.65 9.90 16.70
N LYS A 124 -2.85 9.30 16.78
CA LYS A 124 -3.88 9.67 17.77
C LYS A 124 -3.37 9.56 19.20
N TRP A 125 -2.54 8.55 19.48
CA TRP A 125 -2.09 8.26 20.83
C TRP A 125 -0.90 9.10 21.23
N LEU A 126 -0.09 9.61 20.30
CA LEU A 126 1.05 10.46 20.61
C LEU A 126 0.69 11.95 20.60
N ASP A 127 -0.44 12.33 19.99
CA ASP A 127 -0.89 13.72 19.99
C ASP A 127 -1.26 14.17 21.42
N PRO A 128 -0.69 15.29 21.92
CA PRO A 128 -1.10 15.87 23.19
C PRO A 128 -2.48 16.53 23.12
N GLN A 129 -2.97 16.87 21.92
CA GLN A 129 -4.27 17.50 21.71
C GLN A 129 -5.32 16.45 21.29
N ALA A 130 -6.56 16.69 21.69
CA ALA A 130 -7.70 15.92 21.21
C ALA A 130 -7.99 16.28 19.75
N VAL A 131 -7.21 15.75 18.83
CA VAL A 131 -7.44 15.90 17.39
C VAL A 131 -8.45 14.85 16.94
N VAL A 132 -9.43 15.28 16.14
CA VAL A 132 -10.38 14.38 15.49
C VAL A 132 -9.69 13.78 14.28
N HIS A 133 -9.14 12.57 14.43
CA HIS A 133 -8.68 11.78 13.31
C HIS A 133 -9.90 11.18 12.58
N PRO A 134 -10.03 11.36 11.26
CA PRO A 134 -11.14 10.79 10.50
C PRO A 134 -10.90 9.29 10.21
N THR A 135 -10.58 8.52 11.25
CA THR A 135 -10.26 7.09 11.19
C THR A 135 -11.33 6.25 10.46
N PRO A 136 -12.64 6.53 10.58
CA PRO A 136 -13.68 5.75 9.89
C PRO A 136 -13.64 5.77 8.35
N LEU A 137 -12.78 6.61 7.74
CA LEU A 137 -12.60 6.63 6.28
C LEU A 137 -11.61 5.57 5.77
N MET A 138 -10.81 4.97 6.66
CA MET A 138 -9.77 4.03 6.29
C MET A 138 -10.27 2.61 6.48
N CYS A 139 -10.00 1.77 5.49
CA CYS A 139 -10.18 0.33 5.56
C CYS A 139 -8.81 -0.35 5.58
N GLY A 140 -8.75 -1.61 6.01
CA GLY A 140 -7.54 -2.41 6.10
C GLY A 140 -7.79 -3.87 5.72
N THR A 141 -6.86 -4.48 4.98
CA THR A 141 -6.88 -5.91 4.68
C THR A 141 -5.56 -6.59 5.00
N ALA A 142 -5.62 -7.86 5.38
CA ALA A 142 -4.45 -8.73 5.46
C ALA A 142 -3.94 -9.03 4.04
N GLY A 143 -2.77 -8.50 3.73
CA GLY A 143 -2.20 -8.47 2.39
C GLY A 143 -2.76 -7.34 1.53
N ALA A 144 -2.28 -7.25 0.30
CA ALA A 144 -2.67 -6.20 -0.63
C ALA A 144 -4.13 -6.39 -1.10
N ARG A 145 -4.97 -5.37 -0.85
CA ARG A 145 -6.28 -5.15 -1.47
C ARG A 145 -6.13 -4.70 -2.92
N SER A 146 -5.13 -3.87 -3.21
CA SER A 146 -4.87 -3.28 -4.52
C SER A 146 -3.86 -4.11 -5.32
N ILE A 147 -4.11 -5.42 -5.43
CA ILE A 147 -3.29 -6.36 -6.19
C ILE A 147 -4.01 -6.81 -7.46
N PHE A 148 -3.28 -6.86 -8.58
CA PHE A 148 -3.84 -7.30 -9.87
C PHE A 148 -2.76 -7.86 -10.80
N MET A 149 -3.19 -8.75 -11.69
CA MET A 149 -2.39 -9.35 -12.74
C MET A 149 -2.42 -8.46 -14.00
N LEU A 150 -1.24 -8.27 -14.60
CA LEU A 150 -1.07 -7.47 -15.82
C LEU A 150 -1.75 -8.10 -17.05
N PRO A 151 -1.56 -9.40 -17.33
CA PRO A 151 -2.35 -10.11 -18.33
C PRO A 151 -3.86 -9.96 -18.12
N ASN A 152 -4.60 -9.87 -19.22
CA ASN A 152 -6.06 -9.90 -19.15
C ASN A 152 -6.54 -11.31 -18.76
N ILE A 153 -7.24 -11.40 -17.64
CA ILE A 153 -7.74 -12.65 -17.05
C ILE A 153 -9.28 -12.75 -17.05
N SER A 154 -9.93 -12.10 -18.03
CA SER A 154 -11.40 -12.08 -18.17
C SER A 154 -11.97 -13.18 -19.07
N ASP A 155 -11.16 -14.11 -19.59
CA ASP A 155 -11.62 -15.15 -20.51
C ASP A 155 -12.53 -16.17 -19.80
N LEU A 156 -13.75 -16.33 -20.30
CA LEU A 156 -14.77 -17.16 -19.66
C LEU A 156 -14.42 -18.65 -19.69
N ALA A 157 -13.80 -19.13 -20.77
CA ALA A 157 -13.48 -20.55 -20.94
C ALA A 157 -12.32 -20.97 -20.03
N ALA A 158 -11.26 -20.15 -19.96
CA ALA A 158 -10.14 -20.30 -19.05
C ALA A 158 -10.60 -20.17 -17.58
N HIS A 159 -11.43 -19.18 -17.26
CA HIS A 159 -11.98 -19.01 -15.91
C HIS A 159 -12.84 -20.19 -15.46
N LYS A 160 -13.55 -20.87 -16.38
CA LYS A 160 -14.31 -22.09 -16.05
C LYS A 160 -13.41 -23.18 -15.45
N LYS A 161 -12.15 -23.28 -15.88
CA LYS A 161 -11.17 -24.24 -15.34
C LYS A 161 -10.77 -23.88 -13.92
N LEU A 162 -10.46 -22.60 -13.65
CA LEU A 162 -10.20 -22.13 -12.27
C LEU A 162 -11.36 -22.46 -11.33
N ARG A 163 -12.61 -22.26 -11.78
CA ARG A 163 -13.80 -22.60 -10.99
C ARG A 163 -13.90 -24.09 -10.70
N GLN A 164 -13.53 -24.94 -11.66
CA GLN A 164 -13.55 -26.39 -11.48
C GLN A 164 -12.45 -26.85 -10.52
N ASP A 165 -11.23 -26.33 -10.67
CA ASP A 165 -10.07 -26.78 -9.90
C ASP A 165 -10.07 -26.26 -8.46
N PHE A 166 -10.57 -25.03 -8.24
CA PHE A 166 -10.53 -24.35 -6.94
C PHE A 166 -11.90 -24.08 -6.31
N ASN A 167 -13.00 -24.52 -6.93
CA ASN A 167 -14.37 -24.30 -6.44
C ASN A 167 -14.72 -22.81 -6.19
N VAL A 168 -14.12 -21.89 -6.95
CA VAL A 168 -14.40 -20.45 -6.82
C VAL A 168 -15.74 -20.08 -7.47
N ARG A 169 -16.49 -19.17 -6.83
CA ARG A 169 -17.84 -18.76 -7.27
C ARG A 169 -17.86 -17.41 -7.98
N GLN A 170 -16.78 -16.66 -7.86
CA GLN A 170 -16.59 -15.34 -8.45
C GLN A 170 -16.66 -15.45 -9.98
N SER A 171 -17.25 -14.43 -10.60
CA SER A 171 -17.24 -14.28 -12.06
C SER A 171 -15.83 -13.90 -12.55
N PRO A 172 -15.52 -14.08 -13.85
CA PRO A 172 -14.30 -13.52 -14.41
C PRO A 172 -14.24 -12.01 -14.13
N PRO A 173 -13.09 -11.48 -13.70
CA PRO A 173 -12.96 -10.07 -13.35
C PRO A 173 -13.16 -9.20 -14.59
N LYS A 174 -13.91 -8.10 -14.46
CA LYS A 174 -14.15 -7.15 -15.56
C LYS A 174 -13.19 -5.96 -15.50
N GLN A 175 -12.78 -5.60 -14.29
CA GLN A 175 -11.86 -4.51 -13.99
C GLN A 175 -10.71 -5.00 -13.09
N LEU A 176 -9.69 -4.17 -12.92
CA LEU A 176 -8.52 -4.52 -12.10
C LEU A 176 -8.92 -4.77 -10.63
N MET A 177 -9.79 -3.93 -10.05
CA MET A 177 -10.20 -4.05 -8.65
C MET A 177 -10.99 -5.32 -8.34
N ASP A 178 -11.66 -5.91 -9.34
CA ASP A 178 -12.43 -7.15 -9.19
C ASP A 178 -11.53 -8.36 -8.90
N GLN A 179 -10.26 -8.30 -9.32
CA GLN A 179 -9.33 -9.43 -9.28
C GLN A 179 -8.99 -9.86 -7.85
N TRP A 180 -8.91 -8.92 -6.91
CA TRP A 180 -8.60 -9.20 -5.51
C TRP A 180 -9.55 -10.24 -4.90
N SER A 181 -10.86 -10.08 -5.11
CA SER A 181 -11.88 -10.98 -4.56
C SER A 181 -11.70 -12.43 -5.06
N LEU A 182 -11.24 -12.59 -6.31
CA LEU A 182 -10.95 -13.87 -6.93
C LEU A 182 -9.65 -14.45 -6.37
N PHE A 183 -8.59 -13.65 -6.22
CA PHE A 183 -7.32 -14.12 -5.63
C PHE A 183 -7.49 -14.59 -4.18
N THR A 184 -8.25 -13.84 -3.38
CA THR A 184 -8.61 -14.22 -2.01
C THR A 184 -9.39 -15.54 -1.99
N ALA A 185 -10.33 -15.74 -2.93
CA ALA A 185 -11.08 -16.98 -3.02
C ALA A 185 -10.18 -18.17 -3.43
N LEU A 186 -9.29 -17.99 -4.41
CA LEU A 186 -8.33 -19.01 -4.82
C LEU A 186 -7.43 -19.43 -3.65
N ALA A 187 -6.88 -18.47 -2.90
CA ALA A 187 -5.99 -18.73 -1.79
C ALA A 187 -6.67 -19.56 -0.67
N LYS A 188 -7.96 -19.33 -0.41
CA LYS A 188 -8.74 -20.10 0.57
C LYS A 188 -8.90 -21.58 0.23
N HIS A 189 -8.73 -21.96 -1.03
CA HIS A 189 -8.92 -23.33 -1.50
C HIS A 189 -7.62 -24.11 -1.75
N SER A 190 -6.46 -23.53 -1.42
CA SER A 190 -5.16 -24.20 -1.51
C SER A 190 -4.52 -24.37 -0.14
N ALA A 191 -4.04 -25.57 0.15
CA ALA A 191 -3.33 -25.85 1.40
C ALA A 191 -2.04 -25.04 1.54
N ALA A 192 -1.30 -24.84 0.44
CA ALA A 192 -0.07 -24.05 0.44
C ALA A 192 -0.36 -22.56 0.71
N ALA A 193 -1.34 -22.00 0.00
CA ALA A 193 -1.72 -20.59 0.16
C ALA A 193 -2.43 -20.32 1.49
N ALA A 194 -3.12 -21.31 2.06
CA ALA A 194 -3.77 -21.20 3.36
C ALA A 194 -2.80 -20.98 4.53
N THR A 195 -1.49 -21.16 4.33
CA THR A 195 -0.46 -20.86 5.36
C THR A 195 -0.03 -19.39 5.38
N TRP A 196 -0.44 -18.61 4.38
CA TRP A 196 -0.15 -17.18 4.30
C TRP A 196 -0.97 -16.43 5.35
N ARG A 197 -0.30 -15.58 6.14
CA ARG A 197 -0.95 -14.77 7.17
C ARG A 197 -0.23 -13.46 7.44
N ALA A 198 -0.99 -12.41 7.68
CA ALA A 198 -0.50 -11.19 8.30
C ALA A 198 -0.49 -11.37 9.82
N GLU A 199 0.62 -11.02 10.48
CA GLU A 199 0.72 -11.09 11.93
C GLU A 199 1.22 -9.77 12.50
N ALA A 200 0.62 -9.34 13.61
CA ALA A 200 1.02 -8.15 14.34
C ALA A 200 0.94 -8.37 15.84
N ILE A 201 1.75 -7.59 16.58
CA ILE A 201 1.61 -7.42 18.02
C ILE A 201 0.87 -6.11 18.27
N LEU A 202 -0.18 -6.15 19.07
CA LEU A 202 -0.96 -5.02 19.52
C LEU A 202 -0.56 -4.66 20.95
N PHE A 203 -0.46 -3.35 21.23
CA PHE A 203 -0.14 -2.80 22.54
C PHE A 203 -1.42 -2.49 23.32
N PRO A 204 -1.67 -3.14 24.46
CA PRO A 204 -2.71 -2.73 25.41
C PRO A 204 -2.52 -1.30 25.92
N GLY A 205 -3.61 -0.70 26.41
CA GLY A 205 -3.64 0.69 26.86
C GLY A 205 -2.65 0.99 27.99
N ILE A 206 -2.23 -0.02 28.77
CA ILE A 206 -1.21 0.15 29.80
C ILE A 206 0.13 0.65 29.22
N TRP A 207 0.53 0.17 28.04
CA TRP A 207 1.75 0.62 27.36
C TRP A 207 1.64 2.09 26.98
N LEU A 208 0.51 2.48 26.35
CA LEU A 208 0.29 3.85 25.89
C LEU A 208 0.13 4.84 27.04
N LYS A 209 -0.39 4.39 28.18
CA LYS A 209 -0.43 5.19 29.41
C LYS A 209 0.99 5.39 29.94
N ARG A 210 1.77 4.31 30.10
CA ARG A 210 3.12 4.38 30.68
C ARG A 210 4.09 5.21 29.85
N ILE A 211 4.08 5.12 28.52
CA ILE A 211 4.95 5.96 27.67
C ILE A 211 4.73 7.47 27.87
N LYS A 212 3.56 7.89 28.39
CA LYS A 212 3.26 9.30 28.68
C LYS A 212 3.55 9.71 30.12
N THR A 213 3.54 8.78 31.06
CA THR A 213 3.54 9.10 32.50
C THR A 213 4.76 8.58 33.25
N ASP A 214 5.47 7.59 32.71
CA ASP A 214 6.57 6.90 33.37
C ASP A 214 7.91 7.26 32.70
N ALA A 215 8.84 7.79 33.49
CA ALA A 215 10.16 8.18 33.02
C ALA A 215 10.98 6.99 32.48
N ALA A 216 10.77 5.78 32.98
CA ALA A 216 11.45 4.59 32.47
C ALA A 216 11.08 4.32 30.99
N PHE A 217 9.88 4.72 30.57
CA PHE A 217 9.37 4.51 29.21
C PHE A 217 9.80 5.59 28.21
N GLN A 218 10.59 6.58 28.63
CA GLN A 218 10.96 7.72 27.80
C GLN A 218 11.63 7.31 26.49
N SER A 219 12.51 6.31 26.50
CA SER A 219 13.16 5.80 25.27
C SER A 219 12.15 5.22 24.28
N LEU A 220 11.15 4.48 24.77
CA LEU A 220 10.09 3.92 23.93
C LEU A 220 9.18 5.03 23.38
N TYR A 221 8.84 6.00 24.22
CA TYR A 221 8.05 7.16 23.81
C TYR A 221 8.74 7.97 22.70
N ILE A 222 10.04 8.28 22.88
CA ILE A 222 10.84 8.98 21.88
C ILE A 222 10.91 8.15 20.59
N HIS A 223 11.13 6.85 20.68
CA HIS A 223 11.13 5.99 19.49
C HIS A 223 9.80 6.07 18.73
N PHE A 224 8.66 5.97 19.42
CA PHE A 224 7.35 6.10 18.79
C PHE A 224 7.11 7.49 18.20
N LEU A 225 7.52 8.56 18.88
CA LEU A 225 7.47 9.92 18.35
C LEU A 225 8.30 10.08 17.08
N GLU A 226 9.54 9.56 17.06
CA GLU A 226 10.39 9.59 15.88
C GLU A 226 9.74 8.88 14.70
N ARG A 227 9.16 7.69 14.92
CA ARG A 227 8.43 6.95 13.89
C ARG A 227 7.23 7.74 13.36
N ALA A 228 6.40 8.28 14.24
CA ALA A 228 5.25 9.09 13.85
C ALA A 228 5.66 10.37 13.12
N TRP A 229 6.73 11.02 13.57
CA TRP A 229 7.28 12.24 12.99
C TRP A 229 7.86 12.00 11.59
N GLN A 230 8.58 10.90 11.40
CA GLN A 230 9.08 10.48 10.08
C GLN A 230 7.92 10.15 9.14
N GLY A 231 6.94 9.36 9.59
CA GLY A 231 5.79 8.95 8.77
C GLY A 231 4.90 10.11 8.32
N SER A 232 4.82 11.20 9.09
CA SER A 232 4.02 12.39 8.72
C SER A 232 4.82 13.51 8.06
N ALA A 233 6.12 13.29 7.75
CA ALA A 233 7.01 14.35 7.25
C ALA A 233 6.52 15.01 5.95
N TYR A 234 6.02 14.21 4.99
CA TYR A 234 5.45 14.76 3.75
C TYR A 234 4.23 15.64 4.02
N TRP A 235 3.27 15.12 4.79
CA TRP A 235 1.99 15.79 5.05
C TRP A 235 2.17 17.12 5.78
N ARG A 236 3.10 17.21 6.74
CA ARG A 236 3.44 18.48 7.41
C ARG A 236 4.00 19.53 6.45
N ASN A 237 4.61 19.11 5.34
CA ASN A 237 5.22 20.01 4.36
C ASN A 237 4.36 20.22 3.09
N LYS A 238 3.21 19.54 2.96
CA LYS A 238 2.35 19.59 1.77
C LYS A 238 1.97 21.02 1.37
N VAL A 239 1.70 21.89 2.35
CA VAL A 239 1.36 23.30 2.11
C VAL A 239 2.42 24.04 1.29
N PHE A 240 3.70 23.78 1.54
CA PHE A 240 4.80 24.42 0.80
C PHE A 240 4.93 23.85 -0.61
N TYR A 241 4.64 22.56 -0.78
CA TYR A 241 4.65 21.87 -2.06
C TYR A 241 3.51 22.38 -2.97
N ASP A 242 2.31 22.54 -2.41
CA ASP A 242 1.18 23.12 -3.13
C ASP A 242 1.44 24.59 -3.51
N PHE A 243 2.07 25.36 -2.61
CA PHE A 243 2.50 26.73 -2.92
C PHE A 243 3.51 26.77 -4.07
N LEU A 244 4.52 25.89 -4.04
CA LEU A 244 5.53 25.79 -5.10
C LEU A 244 4.89 25.48 -6.46
N PHE A 245 3.94 24.54 -6.50
CA PHE A 245 3.17 24.23 -7.69
C PHE A 245 2.40 25.44 -8.22
N SER A 246 1.76 26.19 -7.32
CA SER A 246 1.02 27.40 -7.66
C SER A 246 1.92 28.48 -8.25
N CYS A 247 3.13 28.67 -7.72
CA CYS A 247 4.13 29.58 -8.27
C CYS A 247 4.58 29.18 -9.68
N VAL A 248 4.85 27.89 -9.91
CA VAL A 248 5.21 27.39 -11.25
C VAL A 248 4.07 27.65 -12.24
N GLN A 249 2.84 27.32 -11.86
CA GLN A 249 1.66 27.52 -12.69
C GLN A 249 1.48 28.99 -13.07
N GLN A 250 1.64 29.91 -12.11
CA GLN A 250 1.57 31.35 -12.37
C GLN A 250 2.71 31.85 -13.26
N ASN A 251 3.96 31.50 -12.94
CA ASN A 251 5.15 31.98 -13.66
C ASN A 251 5.21 31.49 -15.11
N ARG A 252 4.65 30.32 -15.38
CA ARG A 252 4.59 29.71 -16.71
C ARG A 252 3.24 29.91 -17.40
N ASN A 253 2.30 30.61 -16.77
CA ASN A 253 0.93 30.82 -17.24
C ASN A 253 0.26 29.51 -17.69
N LEU A 254 0.50 28.43 -16.95
CA LEU A 254 -0.07 27.13 -17.23
C LEU A 254 -1.56 27.16 -16.87
N LYS A 255 -2.39 26.65 -17.77
CA LYS A 255 -3.84 26.46 -17.55
C LYS A 255 -4.21 24.98 -17.75
N PRO A 256 -3.60 24.07 -16.98
CA PRO A 256 -3.77 22.65 -17.16
C PRO A 256 -5.17 22.19 -16.75
N ASN A 257 -5.57 21.01 -17.23
CA ASN A 257 -6.72 20.30 -16.68
C ASN A 257 -6.50 20.01 -15.17
N PRO A 258 -7.41 20.44 -14.26
CA PRO A 258 -7.26 20.21 -12.83
C PRO A 258 -7.03 18.75 -12.44
N TYR A 259 -7.69 17.81 -13.13
CA TYR A 259 -7.47 16.38 -12.92
C TYR A 259 -6.01 15.94 -13.16
N LEU A 260 -5.34 16.53 -14.17
CA LEU A 260 -3.95 16.21 -14.47
C LEU A 260 -3.00 16.90 -13.49
N VAL A 261 -3.36 18.06 -12.94
CA VAL A 261 -2.61 18.70 -11.85
C VAL A 261 -2.58 17.79 -10.61
N ASP A 262 -3.73 17.30 -10.17
CA ASP A 262 -3.82 16.36 -9.04
C ASP A 262 -2.98 15.12 -9.31
N THR A 263 -2.99 14.63 -10.56
CA THR A 263 -2.18 13.48 -10.98
C THR A 263 -0.67 13.79 -10.92
N VAL A 264 -0.21 14.96 -11.36
CA VAL A 264 1.22 15.37 -11.23
C VAL A 264 1.63 15.43 -9.76
N LYS A 265 0.82 16.05 -8.91
CA LYS A 265 1.10 16.11 -7.46
C LYS A 265 1.20 14.71 -6.86
N HIS A 266 0.31 13.81 -7.26
CA HIS A 266 0.32 12.42 -6.82
C HIS A 266 1.57 11.66 -7.30
N LEU A 267 1.98 11.82 -8.56
CA LEU A 267 3.23 11.24 -9.08
C LEU A 267 4.45 11.71 -8.29
N ILE A 268 4.50 13.00 -7.93
CA ILE A 268 5.56 13.54 -7.07
C ILE A 268 5.48 12.96 -5.66
N THR A 269 4.27 12.77 -5.11
CA THR A 269 4.07 12.17 -3.79
C THR A 269 4.56 10.72 -3.76
N ILE A 270 4.31 9.95 -4.83
CA ILE A 270 4.88 8.61 -5.01
C ILE A 270 6.41 8.68 -5.10
N ALA A 271 6.96 9.58 -5.93
CA ALA A 271 8.40 9.76 -6.10
C ALA A 271 9.14 10.19 -4.82
N ILE A 272 8.44 10.82 -3.88
CA ILE A 272 8.95 11.14 -2.54
C ILE A 272 8.98 9.89 -1.64
N GLY A 273 8.17 8.88 -1.93
CA GLY A 273 7.95 7.71 -1.09
C GLY A 273 6.90 7.94 0.01
N ALA A 274 6.05 8.96 -0.14
CA ALA A 274 5.04 9.31 0.87
C ALA A 274 3.73 8.52 0.74
N VAL A 275 3.42 8.05 -0.46
CA VAL A 275 2.30 7.15 -0.76
C VAL A 275 2.78 6.04 -1.71
N PRO A 276 2.14 4.86 -1.73
CA PRO A 276 2.56 3.79 -2.62
C PRO A 276 2.23 4.10 -4.09
N GLY A 277 3.11 3.67 -4.99
CA GLY A 277 2.77 3.34 -6.36
C GLY A 277 2.48 1.84 -6.47
N PHE A 278 2.66 1.26 -7.65
CA PHE A 278 2.58 -0.20 -7.84
C PHE A 278 3.93 -0.78 -8.22
N GLY A 279 4.42 -1.76 -7.47
CA GLY A 279 5.63 -2.52 -7.79
C GLY A 279 5.30 -3.93 -8.30
N ILE A 280 6.27 -4.60 -8.93
CA ILE A 280 6.12 -6.01 -9.28
C ILE A 280 6.14 -6.84 -8.00
N ALA A 281 5.14 -7.70 -7.80
CA ALA A 281 5.09 -8.61 -6.68
C ALA A 281 6.09 -9.75 -6.92
N MET A 282 7.25 -9.67 -6.30
CA MET A 282 8.39 -10.59 -6.49
C MET A 282 8.48 -11.70 -5.42
N ASP A 283 7.70 -11.57 -4.35
CA ASP A 283 7.70 -12.46 -3.22
C ASP A 283 6.28 -12.61 -2.64
N ASN A 284 6.14 -13.44 -1.61
CA ASN A 284 4.88 -13.66 -0.94
C ASN A 284 4.60 -12.66 0.20
N MET A 285 5.21 -11.47 0.23
CA MET A 285 5.01 -10.54 1.35
C MET A 285 3.61 -9.92 1.38
N ALA A 286 3.08 -9.55 0.21
CA ALA A 286 1.80 -8.86 0.09
C ALA A 286 0.62 -9.80 -0.25
N ALA A 287 0.90 -11.00 -0.73
CA ALA A 287 -0.09 -12.01 -1.09
C ALA A 287 0.62 -13.37 -1.25
N PRO A 288 -0.10 -14.50 -1.35
CA PRO A 288 0.47 -15.78 -1.80
C PRO A 288 0.71 -15.76 -3.32
N VAL A 289 1.62 -14.89 -3.74
CA VAL A 289 1.98 -14.56 -5.14
C VAL A 289 2.35 -15.80 -5.94
N ASP A 290 3.26 -16.64 -5.44
CA ASP A 290 3.71 -17.84 -6.14
C ASP A 290 2.54 -18.76 -6.47
N PHE A 291 1.64 -18.96 -5.50
CA PHE A 291 0.45 -19.78 -5.68
C PHE A 291 -0.52 -19.18 -6.68
N ILE A 292 -0.81 -17.87 -6.59
CA ILE A 292 -1.73 -17.20 -7.52
C ILE A 292 -1.19 -17.37 -8.95
N GLN A 293 0.10 -17.13 -9.15
CA GLN A 293 0.73 -17.23 -10.46
C GLN A 293 0.69 -18.65 -11.01
N GLN A 294 0.99 -19.64 -10.16
CA GLN A 294 0.86 -21.05 -10.52
C GLN A 294 -0.57 -21.41 -10.92
N ALA A 295 -1.59 -20.99 -10.15
CA ALA A 295 -2.99 -21.26 -10.47
C ALA A 295 -3.39 -20.69 -11.84
N TYR A 296 -2.90 -19.50 -12.21
CA TYR A 296 -3.16 -18.94 -13.53
C TYR A 296 -2.38 -19.62 -14.66
N VAL A 297 -1.17 -20.09 -14.40
CA VAL A 297 -0.40 -20.83 -15.42
C VAL A 297 -1.00 -22.21 -15.66
N GLU A 298 -1.26 -22.97 -14.60
CA GLU A 298 -1.62 -24.39 -14.68
C GLU A 298 -3.11 -24.60 -14.93
N SER A 299 -3.98 -23.95 -14.15
CA SER A 299 -5.44 -24.16 -14.22
C SER A 299 -6.12 -23.23 -15.22
N TYR A 300 -5.88 -21.91 -15.12
CA TYR A 300 -6.44 -20.97 -16.09
C TYR A 300 -5.87 -21.20 -17.50
N GLY A 301 -4.59 -21.59 -17.58
CA GLY A 301 -3.90 -21.86 -18.84
C GLY A 301 -3.30 -20.60 -19.47
N LEU A 302 -2.78 -19.68 -18.65
CA LEU A 302 -2.09 -18.47 -19.09
C LEU A 302 -0.72 -18.84 -19.69
N LYS A 303 -0.70 -19.21 -20.98
CA LYS A 303 0.52 -19.70 -21.66
C LYS A 303 1.34 -18.62 -22.36
N LYS A 304 0.69 -17.54 -22.82
CA LYS A 304 1.32 -16.55 -23.71
C LYS A 304 2.12 -15.51 -22.95
N TYR A 305 1.64 -15.09 -21.78
CA TYR A 305 2.15 -13.93 -21.06
C TYR A 305 2.66 -14.34 -19.68
N ALA A 306 3.63 -13.58 -19.16
CA ALA A 306 4.07 -13.72 -17.76
C ALA A 306 2.91 -13.43 -16.82
N PRO A 307 2.67 -14.26 -15.77
CA PRO A 307 1.65 -14.04 -14.75
C PRO A 307 2.07 -12.89 -13.80
N THR A 308 2.48 -11.76 -14.35
CA THR A 308 3.05 -10.64 -13.58
C THR A 308 1.96 -10.01 -12.72
N LEU A 309 2.15 -10.04 -11.40
CA LEU A 309 1.30 -9.37 -10.43
C LEU A 309 1.92 -8.03 -10.04
N LEU A 310 1.07 -7.02 -9.89
CA LEU A 310 1.40 -5.74 -9.31
C LEU A 310 0.71 -5.60 -7.96
N CYS A 311 1.42 -5.06 -6.97
CA CYS A 311 0.89 -4.72 -5.67
C CYS A 311 1.41 -3.35 -5.22
N PRO A 312 0.79 -2.70 -4.22
CA PRO A 312 1.27 -1.41 -3.74
C PRO A 312 2.69 -1.53 -3.21
N ALA A 313 3.54 -0.57 -3.58
CA ALA A 313 4.93 -0.51 -3.16
C ALA A 313 5.39 0.95 -3.05
N TYR A 314 6.20 1.23 -2.04
CA TYR A 314 6.83 2.54 -1.90
C TYR A 314 8.04 2.66 -2.81
N PHE A 315 8.19 3.82 -3.45
CA PHE A 315 9.40 4.14 -4.17
C PHE A 315 10.48 4.62 -3.19
N ALA A 316 11.66 4.01 -3.26
CA ALA A 316 12.80 4.35 -2.43
C ALA A 316 14.05 4.53 -3.32
N ALA A 317 14.17 5.71 -3.95
CA ALA A 317 15.29 6.07 -4.83
C ALA A 317 16.67 5.73 -4.25
N ALA A 318 16.84 5.91 -2.94
CA ALA A 318 18.12 5.75 -2.26
C ALA A 318 18.45 4.32 -1.80
N ARG A 319 17.50 3.36 -1.84
CA ARG A 319 17.72 2.02 -1.26
C ARG A 319 17.75 0.90 -2.29
N ASP A 320 16.76 0.83 -3.19
CA ASP A 320 16.51 -0.45 -3.89
C ASP A 320 16.51 -0.34 -5.42
N ASN A 321 16.56 0.89 -5.99
CA ASN A 321 16.50 1.16 -7.43
C ASN A 321 15.36 0.41 -8.15
N GLN A 322 14.30 0.05 -7.42
CA GLN A 322 13.17 -0.68 -7.94
C GLN A 322 12.13 0.34 -8.42
N PRO A 323 11.81 0.39 -9.71
CA PRO A 323 10.77 1.28 -10.19
C PRO A 323 9.41 0.90 -9.63
N VAL A 324 8.57 1.91 -9.48
CA VAL A 324 7.13 1.77 -9.24
C VAL A 324 6.36 2.41 -10.38
N TYR A 325 5.08 2.05 -10.48
CA TYR A 325 4.22 2.41 -11.59
C TYR A 325 2.96 3.10 -11.10
N TYR A 326 2.47 4.03 -11.91
CA TYR A 326 1.15 4.64 -11.76
C TYR A 326 0.39 4.51 -13.07
N SER A 327 -0.90 4.18 -13.00
CA SER A 327 -1.75 4.02 -14.18
C SER A 327 -2.91 5.01 -14.18
N LEU A 328 -3.10 5.70 -15.30
CA LEU A 328 -4.30 6.52 -15.52
C LEU A 328 -5.58 5.66 -15.63
N GLN A 329 -5.45 4.34 -15.78
CA GLN A 329 -6.57 3.38 -15.81
C GLN A 329 -6.96 2.90 -14.43
N TYR A 330 -6.10 3.14 -13.44
CA TYR A 330 -6.34 2.82 -12.03
C TYR A 330 -5.92 4.03 -11.17
N PRO A 331 -6.68 5.14 -11.23
CA PRO A 331 -6.30 6.37 -10.56
C PRO A 331 -6.39 6.21 -9.04
N THR A 332 -5.29 6.48 -8.35
CA THR A 332 -5.17 6.42 -6.88
C THR A 332 -4.94 7.80 -6.26
N THR A 333 -5.36 8.87 -6.94
CA THR A 333 -5.26 10.24 -6.39
C THR A 333 -6.25 10.41 -5.24
N LEU A 334 -5.82 11.08 -4.18
CA LEU A 334 -6.71 11.46 -3.06
C LEU A 334 -7.54 12.71 -3.39
N GLU A 335 -7.08 13.52 -4.36
CA GLU A 335 -7.78 14.69 -4.87
C GLU A 335 -8.67 14.28 -6.06
N PHE A 336 -9.93 14.74 -6.07
CA PHE A 336 -10.97 14.38 -7.04
C PHE A 336 -11.35 15.54 -7.95
N SER A 337 -10.38 16.33 -8.42
CA SER A 337 -10.70 17.46 -9.30
C SER A 337 -11.37 16.99 -10.61
N PRO A 338 -12.37 17.73 -11.10
CA PRO A 338 -13.10 17.35 -12.31
C PRO A 338 -12.19 17.44 -13.54
N ARG A 339 -12.43 16.55 -14.50
CA ARG A 339 -11.84 16.68 -15.83
C ARG A 339 -12.45 17.89 -16.54
N SER A 340 -11.63 18.76 -17.12
CA SER A 340 -12.12 19.89 -17.93
C SER A 340 -12.88 19.46 -19.19
N ARG A 341 -12.69 18.21 -19.65
CA ARG A 341 -13.38 17.63 -20.82
C ARG A 341 -13.97 16.26 -20.45
N LYS A 342 -15.22 15.99 -20.86
CA LYS A 342 -15.92 14.70 -20.63
C LYS A 342 -15.33 13.53 -21.43
N LEU A 343 -14.80 13.79 -22.62
CA LEU A 343 -14.15 12.81 -23.49
C LEU A 343 -12.69 13.22 -23.65
N SER A 344 -11.79 12.56 -22.92
CA SER A 344 -10.35 12.71 -23.12
C SER A 344 -9.75 11.39 -23.58
N ASN A 345 -8.78 11.49 -24.49
CA ASN A 345 -8.00 10.35 -24.96
C ASN A 345 -6.82 10.17 -24.00
N ILE A 346 -6.63 8.97 -23.46
CA ILE A 346 -5.59 8.67 -22.47
C ILE A 346 -4.18 8.98 -22.98
N LEU A 347 -3.94 8.79 -24.27
CA LEU A 347 -2.65 9.18 -24.87
C LEU A 347 -2.44 10.70 -24.86
N ALA A 348 -3.50 11.49 -25.09
CA ALA A 348 -3.44 12.95 -24.98
C ALA A 348 -3.30 13.39 -23.51
N ASP A 349 -4.01 12.74 -22.59
CA ASP A 349 -3.87 12.99 -21.15
C ASP A 349 -2.44 12.71 -20.67
N LEU A 350 -1.80 11.63 -21.16
CA LEU A 350 -0.40 11.34 -20.85
C LEU A 350 0.56 12.40 -21.39
N ALA A 351 0.37 12.88 -22.62
CA ALA A 351 1.21 13.90 -23.22
C ALA A 351 1.09 15.24 -22.45
N GLU A 352 -0.13 15.65 -22.08
CA GLU A 352 -0.35 16.83 -21.26
C GLU A 352 0.23 16.64 -19.84
N LEU A 353 0.05 15.46 -19.24
CA LEU A 353 0.60 15.12 -17.93
C LEU A 353 2.14 15.22 -17.92
N LYS A 354 2.79 14.64 -18.93
CA LYS A 354 4.24 14.74 -19.13
C LYS A 354 4.68 16.18 -19.24
N HIS A 355 4.00 16.98 -20.06
CA HIS A 355 4.32 18.39 -20.24
C HIS A 355 4.23 19.17 -18.91
N ILE A 356 3.15 19.00 -18.14
CA ILE A 356 2.99 19.68 -16.85
C ILE A 356 4.10 19.26 -15.88
N LEU A 357 4.40 17.97 -15.80
CA LEU A 357 5.45 17.45 -14.92
C LEU A 357 6.83 17.98 -15.33
N ASP A 358 7.19 17.91 -16.61
CA ASP A 358 8.48 18.39 -17.12
C ASP A 358 8.67 19.89 -16.82
N VAL A 359 7.65 20.72 -17.05
CA VAL A 359 7.70 22.15 -16.75
C VAL A 359 7.90 22.38 -15.25
N PHE A 360 7.19 21.62 -14.41
CA PHE A 360 7.33 21.71 -12.96
C PHE A 360 8.74 21.33 -12.50
N LEU A 361 9.24 20.15 -12.88
CA LEU A 361 10.57 19.68 -12.48
C LEU A 361 11.66 20.62 -13.00
N HIS A 362 11.51 21.13 -14.23
CA HIS A 362 12.44 22.12 -14.78
C HIS A 362 12.46 23.40 -13.94
N GLU A 363 11.31 23.97 -13.57
CA GLU A 363 11.27 25.19 -12.76
C GLU A 363 11.86 25.02 -11.37
N VAL A 364 11.62 23.87 -10.74
CA VAL A 364 12.24 23.51 -9.46
C VAL A 364 13.78 23.46 -9.63
N GLY A 365 14.27 22.86 -10.71
CA GLY A 365 15.70 22.77 -11.02
C GLY A 365 16.38 24.12 -11.29
N ARG A 366 15.66 25.14 -11.77
CA ARG A 366 16.23 26.46 -12.13
C ARG A 366 16.65 27.34 -10.95
N ARG A 367 16.49 26.88 -9.69
CA ARG A 367 16.90 27.58 -8.45
C ARG A 367 16.27 28.96 -8.19
N LYS A 368 15.32 29.42 -9.02
CA LYS A 368 14.62 30.70 -8.87
C LYS A 368 13.62 30.71 -7.71
N LEU A 369 13.07 29.55 -7.35
CA LEU A 369 12.04 29.39 -6.33
C LEU A 369 12.61 29.21 -4.91
N LYS A 370 13.92 29.45 -4.71
CA LYS A 370 14.64 29.30 -3.42
C LYS A 370 14.50 27.92 -2.74
N VAL A 371 14.14 26.88 -3.49
CA VAL A 371 14.01 25.49 -3.00
C VAL A 371 15.30 24.68 -3.18
N GLN A 372 16.47 25.32 -3.04
CA GLN A 372 17.77 24.73 -3.43
C GLN A 372 18.13 23.44 -2.65
N HIS A 373 17.45 23.21 -1.52
CA HIS A 373 17.59 22.03 -0.69
C HIS A 373 16.21 21.45 -0.40
N GLY A 374 16.12 20.13 -0.32
CA GLY A 374 14.92 19.42 0.07
C GLY A 374 14.38 18.44 -0.97
N VAL A 375 13.29 17.79 -0.60
CA VAL A 375 12.80 16.60 -1.32
C VAL A 375 12.35 16.88 -2.75
N MET A 376 11.81 18.07 -3.02
CA MET A 376 11.36 18.44 -4.37
C MET A 376 12.52 18.59 -5.35
N THR A 377 13.63 19.19 -4.90
CA THR A 377 14.85 19.31 -5.71
C THR A 377 15.52 17.96 -5.91
N ARG A 378 15.44 17.07 -4.92
CA ARG A 378 15.85 15.68 -5.07
C ARG A 378 15.05 14.99 -6.17
N VAL A 379 13.71 15.06 -6.12
CA VAL A 379 12.83 14.48 -7.15
C VAL A 379 13.15 15.05 -8.54
N ALA A 380 13.33 16.36 -8.67
CA ALA A 380 13.63 17.00 -9.95
C ALA A 380 14.99 16.60 -10.56
N ASN A 381 15.97 16.22 -9.74
CA ASN A 381 17.32 15.92 -10.19
C ASN A 381 17.63 14.42 -10.29
N GLU A 382 17.01 13.60 -9.43
CA GLU A 382 17.40 12.20 -9.23
C GLU A 382 16.34 11.20 -9.70
N VAL A 383 15.07 11.61 -9.85
CA VAL A 383 13.98 10.70 -10.20
C VAL A 383 13.61 10.84 -11.67
N LYS A 384 13.51 9.70 -12.36
CA LYS A 384 13.11 9.64 -13.76
C LYS A 384 11.65 9.23 -13.89
N PHE A 385 10.91 9.96 -14.71
CA PHE A 385 9.53 9.65 -15.08
C PHE A 385 9.47 9.22 -16.55
N ASP A 386 9.19 7.95 -16.79
CA ASP A 386 9.01 7.41 -18.14
C ASP A 386 7.52 7.15 -18.42
N PHE A 387 7.03 7.62 -19.56
CA PHE A 387 5.61 7.57 -19.91
C PHE A 387 5.38 6.51 -21.00
N PHE A 388 4.36 5.67 -20.80
CA PHE A 388 4.09 4.51 -21.67
C PHE A 388 2.63 4.42 -22.10
N HIS A 389 2.44 4.06 -23.37
CA HIS A 389 1.14 3.74 -23.94
C HIS A 389 1.25 2.63 -24.98
N ASN A 390 0.20 1.84 -25.21
CA ASN A 390 0.25 0.71 -26.15
C ASN A 390 0.10 1.12 -27.62
N LYS A 391 -0.37 2.35 -27.87
CA LYS A 391 -0.42 2.98 -29.19
C LYS A 391 0.74 3.94 -29.36
N GLN A 392 1.24 4.02 -30.59
CA GLN A 392 2.30 4.94 -30.95
C GLN A 392 1.85 6.39 -30.76
N ASP A 393 2.71 7.17 -30.11
CA ASP A 393 2.56 8.61 -30.04
C ASP A 393 3.08 9.27 -31.33
N ARG A 394 2.41 10.36 -31.73
CA ARG A 394 2.76 11.08 -32.95
C ARG A 394 4.05 11.87 -32.79
N TYR A 395 4.34 12.36 -31.59
CA TYR A 395 5.48 13.23 -31.31
C TYR A 395 6.70 12.46 -30.79
N GLY A 396 6.49 11.22 -30.32
CA GLY A 396 7.55 10.35 -29.81
C GLY A 396 7.88 10.57 -28.33
N ASP A 397 7.08 11.38 -27.63
CA ASP A 397 7.29 11.73 -26.22
C ASP A 397 6.83 10.63 -25.27
N ILE A 398 5.95 9.74 -25.75
CA ILE A 398 5.40 8.60 -25.00
C ILE A 398 5.90 7.30 -25.64
N ALA A 399 6.60 6.48 -24.85
CA ALA A 399 7.15 5.22 -25.29
C ALA A 399 6.07 4.13 -25.44
N LEU A 400 6.34 3.12 -26.26
CA LEU A 400 5.44 1.96 -26.34
C LEU A 400 5.61 1.05 -25.13
N THR A 401 4.49 0.55 -24.58
CA THR A 401 4.49 -0.35 -23.42
C THR A 401 5.37 -1.58 -23.60
N ARG A 402 5.48 -2.13 -24.81
CA ARG A 402 6.38 -3.26 -25.11
C ARG A 402 7.85 -3.04 -24.75
N HIS A 403 8.29 -1.78 -24.60
CA HIS A 403 9.64 -1.40 -24.19
C HIS A 403 9.81 -1.27 -22.67
N MET A 404 8.74 -1.39 -21.88
CA MET A 404 8.84 -1.31 -20.41
C MET A 404 9.84 -2.31 -19.82
N PRO A 405 9.92 -3.58 -20.28
CA PRO A 405 10.88 -4.55 -19.76
C PRO A 405 12.35 -4.16 -19.95
N GLU A 406 12.67 -3.27 -20.91
CA GLU A 406 14.05 -2.81 -21.17
C GLU A 406 14.62 -2.03 -19.98
N GLY A 407 13.77 -1.39 -19.18
CA GLY A 407 14.18 -0.71 -17.94
C GLY A 407 13.62 -1.34 -16.67
N ASP A 408 12.96 -2.50 -16.77
CA ASP A 408 12.58 -3.32 -15.61
C ASP A 408 12.39 -4.78 -16.03
N ALA A 409 13.46 -5.57 -15.94
CA ALA A 409 13.44 -6.99 -16.33
C ALA A 409 12.49 -7.84 -15.46
N ARG A 410 12.07 -7.36 -14.28
CA ARG A 410 11.14 -8.09 -13.39
C ARG A 410 9.77 -8.30 -14.02
N LEU A 411 9.39 -7.44 -14.98
CA LEU A 411 8.19 -7.61 -15.79
C LEU A 411 8.16 -8.93 -16.58
N LEU A 412 9.32 -9.58 -16.73
CA LEU A 412 9.50 -10.87 -17.41
C LEU A 412 9.95 -12.00 -16.46
N ALA A 413 10.17 -11.74 -15.17
CA ALA A 413 10.94 -12.62 -14.28
C ALA A 413 10.30 -14.00 -14.00
N GLN A 414 9.09 -14.27 -14.49
CA GLN A 414 8.39 -15.52 -14.21
C GLN A 414 7.97 -16.27 -15.46
N ALA A 415 8.77 -17.30 -15.78
CA ALA A 415 8.53 -18.51 -16.59
C ALA A 415 7.79 -18.41 -17.95
N ALA A 416 7.38 -17.22 -18.39
CA ALA A 416 6.66 -17.01 -19.63
C ALA A 416 7.47 -16.19 -20.63
N LYS A 417 7.13 -16.38 -21.90
CA LYS A 417 7.93 -15.88 -23.03
C LYS A 417 7.71 -14.40 -23.33
N HIS A 418 6.61 -13.78 -22.89
CA HIS A 418 6.23 -12.42 -23.29
C HIS A 418 5.63 -11.56 -22.17
N PHE A 419 5.95 -10.27 -22.22
CA PHE A 419 5.32 -9.23 -21.41
C PHE A 419 3.90 -8.92 -21.91
N ALA A 420 2.96 -8.69 -20.99
CA ALA A 420 1.58 -8.32 -21.28
C ALA A 420 1.45 -6.81 -21.62
N ASP A 421 2.06 -6.40 -22.73
CA ASP A 421 2.14 -5.01 -23.20
C ASP A 421 0.79 -4.34 -23.53
N THR A 422 -0.28 -5.12 -23.65
CA THR A 422 -1.65 -4.66 -23.92
C THR A 422 -2.57 -4.73 -22.69
N GLY A 423 -2.03 -5.09 -21.52
CA GLY A 423 -2.77 -5.14 -20.26
C GLY A 423 -3.41 -3.79 -19.90
N THR A 424 -4.56 -3.83 -19.22
CA THR A 424 -5.32 -2.63 -18.88
C THR A 424 -4.48 -1.63 -18.09
N PHE A 425 -3.74 -2.09 -17.08
CA PHE A 425 -2.93 -1.22 -16.23
C PHE A 425 -1.84 -0.45 -17.02
N VAL A 426 -1.17 -1.09 -17.97
CA VAL A 426 -0.03 -0.47 -18.68
C VAL A 426 -0.47 0.50 -19.79
N ARG A 427 -1.77 0.52 -20.15
CA ARG A 427 -2.34 1.42 -21.16
C ARG A 427 -2.58 2.82 -20.59
N GLY A 428 -1.51 3.61 -20.49
CA GLY A 428 -1.57 4.91 -19.83
C GLY A 428 -0.76 4.93 -18.55
N CYS A 429 0.50 4.50 -18.60
CA CYS A 429 1.31 4.20 -17.43
C CYS A 429 2.49 5.16 -17.31
N VAL A 430 2.84 5.51 -16.07
CA VAL A 430 4.05 6.26 -15.73
C VAL A 430 4.91 5.37 -14.86
N ARG A 431 6.17 5.15 -15.26
CA ARG A 431 7.20 4.53 -14.43
C ARG A 431 7.97 5.62 -13.70
N ILE A 432 8.17 5.42 -12.40
CA ILE A 432 8.97 6.27 -11.52
C ILE A 432 10.19 5.43 -11.14
N ALA A 433 11.39 5.86 -11.55
CA ALA A 433 12.64 5.12 -11.42
C ALA A 433 13.75 5.98 -10.85
#